data_AF-A0A7C7UUA7-F1
#
_entry.id   AF-A0A7C7UUA7-F1
#
_cell.length_a   1.000
_cell.length_b   1.000
_cell.length_c   1.000
_cell.angle_alpha   90.00
_cell.angle_beta   90.00
_cell.angle_gamma   90.00
#
_symmetry.space_group_name_H-M   'P 1'
#
loop_
_entity.id
_entity.type
_entity.pdbx_description
1 polymer ?
#
loop_
_entity_poly.entity_id
_entity_poly.type
_entity_poly.pdbx_seq_one_letter_code
_entity_poly.pdbx_strand_id
1 'polypeptide(L)'
;SGDTQGFTTILAGPEHPPYGLFCPAAGHQLGFNDLKVIEVAGFLQAIATDTQAYPNFTDAVGFERVIHAMALSANTETRVTL
;
A
#
# COMPACT_ATOMS: atom_id res chain seq x y z
N SER A 1 -18.81 30.01 20.87
CA SER A 1 -18.11 28.72 21.06
C SER A 1 -18.62 27.79 19.98
N GLY A 2 -18.03 27.87 18.81
CA GLY A 2 -18.50 27.21 17.59
C GLY A 2 -17.32 27.07 16.65
N ASP A 3 -17.29 25.93 15.96
CA ASP A 3 -16.36 25.52 14.90
C ASP A 3 -15.08 24.79 15.32
N THR A 4 -15.23 23.60 15.90
CA THR A 4 -14.35 22.48 15.46
C THR A 4 -14.90 21.97 14.13
N GLN A 5 -14.45 22.57 13.02
CA GLN A 5 -14.66 22.02 11.69
C GLN A 5 -14.07 20.60 11.66
N GLY A 6 -14.91 19.58 11.54
CA GLY A 6 -14.63 18.17 11.84
C GLY A 6 -13.62 17.44 10.93
N PHE A 7 -12.54 18.10 10.52
CA PHE A 7 -11.44 17.54 9.75
C PHE A 7 -10.13 17.75 10.50
N THR A 8 -9.27 16.74 10.52
CA THR A 8 -7.90 16.83 11.04
C THR A 8 -6.93 16.46 9.93
N THR A 9 -5.92 17.29 9.71
CA THR A 9 -4.85 16.98 8.77
C THR A 9 -3.78 16.20 9.51
N ILE A 10 -3.57 14.94 9.10
CA ILE A 10 -2.46 14.12 9.57
C ILE A 10 -1.39 14.14 8.49
N LEU A 11 -0.24 14.74 8.79
CA LEU A 11 0.90 14.72 7.89
C LEU A 11 1.62 13.37 8.02
N ALA A 12 2.08 12.81 6.90
CA ALA A 12 3.07 11.74 6.96
C ALA A 12 4.36 12.30 7.60
N GLY A 13 5.00 11.51 8.45
CA GLY A 13 6.08 11.97 9.33
C GLY A 13 6.81 10.79 9.99
N PRO A 14 7.94 11.04 10.67
CA PRO A 14 8.78 10.01 11.29
C PRO A 14 8.06 9.06 12.24
N GLU A 15 6.94 9.49 12.83
CA GLU A 15 6.02 8.70 13.65
C GLU A 15 5.29 7.59 12.87
N HIS A 16 5.37 7.60 11.54
CA HIS A 16 4.84 6.58 10.64
C HIS A 16 5.96 5.71 10.07
N PRO A 17 6.35 4.58 10.71
CA PRO A 17 7.37 3.70 10.16
C PRO A 17 7.00 3.20 8.74
N PRO A 18 7.95 3.09 7.81
CA PRO A 18 9.40 3.34 7.94
C PRO A 18 9.83 4.76 7.52
N TYR A 19 8.91 5.74 7.44
CA TYR A 19 9.15 7.09 6.89
C TYR A 19 10.41 7.78 7.45
N GLY A 20 10.61 7.71 8.76
CA GLY A 20 11.72 8.39 9.45
C GLY A 20 13.11 7.93 8.99
N LEU A 21 13.23 6.79 8.30
CA LEU A 21 14.48 6.33 7.70
C LEU A 21 14.85 7.08 6.40
N PHE A 22 13.92 7.85 5.84
CA PHE A 22 14.07 8.56 4.57
C PHE A 22 13.99 10.07 4.74
N CYS A 23 13.03 10.55 5.52
CA CYS A 23 12.83 11.98 5.75
C CYS A 23 12.59 12.28 7.25
N PRO A 24 13.36 13.19 7.87
CA PRO A 24 13.18 13.54 9.27
C PRO A 24 12.05 14.56 9.51
N ALA A 25 11.53 15.22 8.47
CA ALA A 25 10.56 16.32 8.60
C ALA A 25 9.19 15.92 8.05
N ALA A 26 8.15 16.02 8.89
CA ALA A 26 6.78 15.73 8.48
C ALA A 26 6.31 16.62 7.31
N GLY A 27 5.40 16.08 6.51
CA GLY A 27 4.79 16.79 5.37
C GLY A 27 5.59 16.74 4.06
N HIS A 28 6.79 16.17 4.05
CA HIS A 28 7.54 15.92 2.81
C HIS A 28 7.14 14.56 2.24
N GLN A 29 6.85 14.49 0.94
CA GLN A 29 6.46 13.22 0.32
C GLN A 29 7.68 12.33 0.10
N LEU A 30 7.49 11.02 0.25
CA LEU A 30 8.45 10.03 -0.23
C LEU A 30 8.37 9.97 -1.76
N GLY A 31 9.52 9.81 -2.40
CA GLY A 31 9.59 9.59 -3.84
C GLY A 31 9.10 8.19 -4.21
N PHE A 32 8.71 8.02 -5.49
CA PHE A 32 8.32 6.71 -6.02
C PHE A 32 9.40 5.63 -5.79
N ASN A 33 10.67 6.00 -5.95
CA ASN A 33 11.79 5.06 -5.76
C ASN A 33 11.97 4.66 -4.29
N ASP A 34 11.63 5.53 -3.33
CA ASP A 34 11.70 5.21 -1.90
C ASP A 34 10.73 4.08 -1.56
N LEU A 35 9.56 4.04 -2.22
CA LEU A 35 8.61 2.93 -2.07
C LEU A 35 9.24 1.60 -2.46
N LYS A 36 10.09 1.57 -3.49
CA LYS A 36 10.78 0.35 -3.93
C LYS A 36 11.91 -0.05 -2.99
N VAL A 37 12.60 0.92 -2.37
CA VAL A 37 13.56 0.62 -1.29
C VAL A 37 12.84 -0.01 -0.10
N ILE A 38 11.68 0.51 0.30
CA ILE A 38 10.85 -0.04 1.38
C ILE A 38 10.40 -1.47 1.06
N GLU A 39 9.92 -1.71 -0.17
CA GLU A 39 9.45 -3.02 -0.63
C GLU A 39 10.57 -4.07 -0.61
N VAL A 40 11.76 -3.72 -1.11
CA VAL A 40 12.93 -4.60 -1.09
C VAL A 40 13.41 -4.86 0.33
N ALA A 41 13.42 -3.84 1.20
CA ALA A 41 13.78 -4.03 2.61
C ALA A 41 12.84 -5.02 3.30
N GLY A 42 11.52 -4.90 3.07
CA GLY A 42 10.53 -5.85 3.57
C GLY A 42 10.75 -7.27 3.04
N PHE A 43 11.05 -7.42 1.75
CA PHE A 43 11.34 -8.71 1.13
C PHE A 43 12.61 -9.37 1.70
N LEU A 44 13.70 -8.61 1.84
CA LEU A 44 14.95 -9.10 2.44
C LEU A 44 14.77 -9.48 3.91
N GLN A 45 14.00 -8.70 4.66
CA GLN A 45 13.65 -9.03 6.04
C GLN A 45 12.89 -10.35 6.10
N ALA A 46 11.92 -10.55 5.21
CA ALA A 46 11.13 -11.78 5.16
C ALA A 46 11.99 -13.03 4.89
N ILE A 47 12.96 -12.92 3.96
CA ILE A 47 13.96 -13.97 3.71
C ILE A 47 14.80 -14.23 4.96
N ALA A 48 15.32 -13.17 5.59
CA ALA A 48 16.22 -13.30 6.73
C ALA A 48 15.56 -13.93 7.97
N THR A 49 14.25 -13.75 8.14
CA THR A 49 13.49 -14.30 9.27
C THR A 49 12.67 -15.54 8.94
N ASP A 50 12.79 -16.08 7.72
CA ASP A 50 11.99 -17.22 7.25
C ASP A 50 10.48 -17.00 7.44
N THR A 51 10.02 -15.80 7.08
CA THR A 51 8.61 -15.39 7.15
C THR A 51 8.05 -15.13 5.76
N GLN A 52 6.73 -15.25 5.59
CA GLN A 52 6.09 -14.96 4.31
C GLN A 52 6.14 -13.46 4.00
N ALA A 53 6.69 -13.11 2.83
CA ALA A 53 6.58 -11.76 2.29
C ALA A 53 5.13 -11.47 1.88
N TYR A 54 4.74 -10.19 1.93
CA TYR A 54 3.46 -9.71 1.46
C TYR A 54 3.64 -8.54 0.48
N PRO A 55 2.89 -8.52 -0.63
CA PRO A 55 2.07 -9.62 -1.14
C PRO A 55 2.96 -10.76 -1.69
N ASN A 56 2.53 -12.00 -1.53
CA ASN A 56 3.11 -13.16 -2.22
C ASN A 56 2.19 -13.62 -3.36
N PHE A 57 2.55 -14.73 -4.02
CA PHE A 57 1.79 -15.25 -5.15
C PHE A 57 0.38 -15.73 -4.79
N THR A 58 0.16 -16.20 -3.56
CA THR A 58 -1.19 -16.57 -3.09
C THR A 58 -2.08 -15.34 -3.02
N ASP A 59 -1.55 -14.21 -2.50
CA ASP A 59 -2.28 -12.94 -2.47
C ASP A 59 -2.54 -12.41 -3.89
N ALA A 60 -1.54 -12.55 -4.77
CA ALA A 60 -1.63 -12.11 -6.17
C ALA A 60 -2.77 -12.81 -6.93
N VAL A 61 -3.08 -14.08 -6.62
CA VAL A 61 -4.24 -14.78 -7.22
C VAL A 61 -5.56 -14.05 -6.91
N GLY A 62 -5.70 -13.49 -5.69
CA GLY A 62 -6.88 -12.70 -5.33
C GLY A 62 -6.97 -11.41 -6.14
N PHE A 63 -5.86 -10.70 -6.30
CA PHE A 63 -5.80 -9.48 -7.12
C PHE A 63 -6.13 -9.76 -8.58
N GLU A 64 -5.53 -10.82 -9.14
CA GLU A 64 -5.76 -11.23 -10.53
C GLU A 64 -7.21 -11.64 -10.77
N ARG A 65 -7.86 -12.34 -9.84
CA ARG A 65 -9.30 -12.65 -9.93
C ARG A 65 -10.14 -11.40 -10.06
N VAL A 66 -9.83 -10.36 -9.29
CA VAL A 66 -10.55 -9.07 -9.36
C VAL A 66 -10.31 -8.39 -10.71
N ILE A 67 -9.06 -8.30 -11.15
CA ILE A 67 -8.70 -7.68 -12.43
C ILE A 67 -9.40 -8.40 -13.60
N HIS A 68 -9.38 -9.73 -13.60
CA HIS A 68 -10.04 -10.53 -14.63
C HIS A 68 -11.58 -10.43 -14.57
N ALA A 69 -12.17 -10.35 -13.37
CA ALA A 69 -13.61 -10.12 -13.23
C ALA A 69 -14.03 -8.75 -13.76
N MET A 70 -13.23 -7.70 -13.55
CA MET A 70 -13.47 -6.38 -14.14
C MET A 70 -13.43 -6.44 -15.67
N ALA A 71 -12.40 -7.09 -16.24
CA ALA A 71 -12.28 -7.26 -17.69
C ALA A 71 -13.46 -8.06 -18.27
N LEU A 72 -13.87 -9.15 -17.60
CA LEU A 72 -15.03 -9.94 -18.01
C LEU A 72 -16.32 -9.12 -17.96
N SER A 73 -16.54 -8.36 -16.87
CA SER A 73 -17.71 -7.51 -16.70
C SER A 73 -17.84 -6.46 -17.80
N ALA A 74 -16.71 -5.85 -18.20
CA ALA A 74 -16.68 -4.89 -19.30
C ALA A 74 -16.97 -5.55 -20.66
N ASN A 75 -16.47 -6.76 -20.89
CA ASN A 75 -16.66 -7.48 -22.15
C ASN A 75 -18.08 -8.04 -22.32
N THR A 76 -18.74 -8.44 -21.23
CA THR A 76 -20.07 -9.07 -21.27
C THR A 76 -21.20 -8.13 -20.91
N GLU A 77 -20.89 -6.90 -20.48
CA GLU A 77 -21.85 -5.91 -19.96
C GLU A 77 -22.72 -6.45 -18.81
N THR A 78 -22.17 -7.37 -18.01
CA THR A 78 -22.85 -7.98 -16.87
C THR A 78 -22.04 -7.86 -15.60
N ARG A 79 -22.72 -7.83 -14.44
CA ARG A 79 -22.05 -7.90 -13.13
C ARG A 79 -21.41 -9.27 -12.91
N VAL A 80 -20.14 -9.29 -12.46
CA VAL A 80 -19.41 -10.48 -12.03
C VAL A 80 -19.30 -10.50 -10.49
N THR A 81 -19.46 -11.68 -9.88
CA THR A 81 -19.33 -11.90 -8.43
C THR A 81 -18.15 -12.84 -8.18
N LEU A 82 -17.35 -12.55 -7.14
CA LEU A 82 -16.14 -13.29 -6.76
C LEU A 82 -16.35 -14.09 -5.47
#